data_AF-A0A4R1KWT4-F1
#
_entry.id   AF-A0A4R1KWT4-F1
#
_cell.length_a   1.000
_cell.length_b   1.000
_cell.length_c   1.000
_cell.angle_alpha   90.00
_cell.angle_beta   90.00
_cell.angle_gamma   90.00
#
_symmetry.space_group_name_H-M   'P 1'
#
loop_
_entity.id
_entity.type
_entity.pdbx_description
1 polymer ?
#
loop_
_entity_poly.entity_id
_entity_poly.type
_entity_poly.pdbx_seq_one_letter_code
_entity_poly.pdbx_strand_id
1 'polypeptide(L)'
;MNTRKTICQETMESQADLLFDPESVPAAVRQHVAECDSCRAELRSLEATMALLDSWQAPEPTPWFDARMAAKMRTEREAPPAGFVERMRMRLSLGSKMELRPVAAGALALLLMIGGGTYMGLESHHSQVAAPSATVQDLQSLDENAQVFQQLSDVDSSDTGGGSTGSSTGNTF
;
A
#
# COMPACT_ATOMS: atom_id res chain seq x y z
N MET A 1 -30.38 -22.03 -2.16
CA MET A 1 -30.21 -20.55 -2.20
C MET A 1 -28.76 -20.10 -2.04
N ASN A 2 -27.92 -20.80 -1.27
CA ASN A 2 -26.52 -20.39 -1.05
C ASN A 2 -25.66 -20.42 -2.31
N THR A 3 -25.81 -21.41 -3.19
CA THR A 3 -25.02 -21.53 -4.43
C THR A 3 -25.26 -20.40 -5.43
N ARG A 4 -26.50 -19.86 -5.50
CA ARG A 4 -26.78 -18.69 -6.36
C ARG A 4 -26.12 -17.43 -5.81
N LYS A 5 -26.07 -17.29 -4.49
CA LYS A 5 -25.42 -16.14 -3.83
C LYS A 5 -23.90 -16.17 -4.01
N THR A 6 -23.26 -17.35 -3.92
CA THR A 6 -21.82 -17.48 -4.16
C THR A 6 -21.44 -17.16 -5.60
N ILE A 7 -22.25 -17.61 -6.57
CA ILE A 7 -22.02 -17.30 -8.00
C ILE A 7 -22.19 -15.79 -8.28
N CYS A 8 -23.16 -15.11 -7.64
CA CYS A 8 -23.26 -13.65 -7.73
C CYS A 8 -21.98 -12.94 -7.26
N GLN A 9 -21.39 -13.39 -6.14
CA GLN A 9 -20.17 -12.80 -5.60
C GLN A 9 -18.98 -13.03 -6.54
N GLU A 10 -18.81 -14.26 -7.01
CA GLU A 10 -17.77 -14.61 -7.99
C GLU A 10 -17.92 -13.81 -9.30
N THR A 11 -19.17 -13.60 -9.75
CA THR A 11 -19.46 -12.76 -10.92
C THR A 11 -19.06 -11.31 -10.69
N MET A 12 -19.31 -10.75 -9.51
CA MET A 12 -18.91 -9.38 -9.17
C MET A 12 -17.38 -9.23 -9.13
N GLU A 13 -16.67 -10.22 -8.61
CA GLU A 13 -15.20 -10.22 -8.55
C GLU A 13 -14.56 -10.31 -9.96
N SER A 14 -15.23 -11.00 -10.89
CA SER A 14 -14.76 -11.22 -12.26
C SER A 14 -15.29 -10.22 -13.30
N GLN A 15 -15.93 -9.11 -12.89
CA GLN A 15 -16.50 -8.14 -13.83
C GLN A 15 -15.47 -7.51 -14.77
N ALA A 16 -14.26 -7.23 -14.27
CA ALA A 16 -13.19 -6.68 -15.10
C ALA A 16 -12.72 -7.70 -16.15
N ASP A 17 -12.54 -8.96 -15.75
CA ASP A 17 -12.16 -10.03 -16.68
C ASP A 17 -13.27 -10.29 -17.71
N LEU A 18 -14.55 -10.24 -17.30
CA LEU A 18 -15.69 -10.30 -18.22
C LEU A 18 -15.68 -9.18 -19.27
N LEU A 19 -15.18 -8.01 -18.92
CA LEU A 19 -15.11 -6.85 -19.81
C LEU A 19 -13.92 -6.91 -20.77
N PHE A 20 -12.74 -7.31 -20.28
CA PHE A 20 -11.49 -7.26 -21.04
C PHE A 20 -11.10 -8.59 -21.71
N ASP A 21 -11.47 -9.72 -21.12
CA ASP A 21 -11.19 -11.08 -21.62
C ASP A 21 -12.31 -12.06 -21.23
N PRO A 22 -13.49 -11.98 -21.87
CA PRO A 22 -14.66 -12.79 -21.50
C PRO A 22 -14.46 -14.30 -21.65
N GLU A 23 -13.47 -14.76 -22.44
CA GLU A 23 -13.20 -16.19 -22.62
C GLU A 23 -12.35 -16.78 -21.49
N SER A 24 -11.63 -15.95 -20.73
CA SER A 24 -10.92 -16.39 -19.52
C SER A 24 -11.86 -16.74 -18.36
N VAL A 25 -13.10 -16.26 -18.42
CA VAL A 25 -14.08 -16.39 -17.33
C VAL A 25 -14.88 -17.70 -17.47
N PRO A 26 -15.10 -18.45 -16.36
CA PRO A 26 -15.88 -19.68 -16.38
C PRO A 26 -17.27 -19.52 -17.01
N ALA A 27 -17.70 -20.50 -17.80
CA ALA A 27 -18.99 -20.48 -18.50
C ALA A 27 -20.19 -20.31 -17.55
N ALA A 28 -20.09 -20.83 -16.31
CA ALA A 28 -21.12 -20.68 -15.29
C ALA A 28 -21.36 -19.22 -14.89
N VAL A 29 -20.29 -18.41 -14.82
CA VAL A 29 -20.37 -16.97 -14.51
C VAL A 29 -20.96 -16.20 -15.69
N ARG A 30 -20.54 -16.52 -16.92
CA ARG A 30 -21.13 -15.94 -18.14
C ARG A 30 -22.62 -16.21 -18.26
N GLN A 31 -23.03 -17.44 -18.00
CA GLN A 31 -24.44 -17.82 -17.98
C GLN A 31 -25.19 -17.08 -16.86
N HIS A 32 -24.59 -16.93 -15.68
CA HIS A 32 -25.22 -16.21 -14.58
C HIS A 32 -25.51 -14.75 -14.93
N VAL A 33 -24.57 -14.03 -15.58
CA VAL A 33 -24.80 -12.65 -16.04
C VAL A 33 -25.97 -12.57 -17.04
N ALA A 34 -26.15 -13.59 -17.88
CA ALA A 34 -27.27 -13.65 -18.81
C ALA A 34 -28.63 -13.84 -18.10
N GLU A 35 -28.64 -14.48 -16.93
CA GLU A 35 -29.85 -14.80 -16.16
C GLU A 35 -30.15 -13.81 -15.03
N CYS A 36 -29.15 -13.07 -14.54
CA CYS A 36 -29.23 -12.22 -13.35
C CYS A 36 -29.21 -10.72 -13.71
N ASP A 37 -30.33 -10.04 -13.50
CA ASP A 37 -30.49 -8.64 -13.91
C ASP A 37 -29.60 -7.66 -13.14
N SER A 38 -29.30 -7.92 -11.86
CA SER A 38 -28.39 -7.06 -11.08
C SER A 38 -26.96 -7.13 -11.61
N CYS A 39 -26.44 -8.35 -11.83
CA CYS A 39 -25.08 -8.53 -12.35
C CYS A 39 -24.94 -7.95 -13.76
N ARG A 40 -25.99 -8.08 -14.59
CA ARG A 40 -26.06 -7.48 -15.92
C ARG A 40 -26.07 -5.95 -15.88
N ALA A 41 -26.79 -5.35 -14.92
CA ALA A 41 -26.83 -3.89 -14.76
C ALA A 41 -25.47 -3.33 -14.35
N GLU A 42 -24.76 -4.01 -13.43
CA GLU A 42 -23.40 -3.64 -13.04
C GLU A 42 -22.41 -3.76 -14.20
N LEU A 43 -22.46 -4.85 -14.98
CA LEU A 43 -21.58 -5.00 -16.14
C LEU A 43 -21.80 -3.87 -17.17
N ARG A 44 -23.06 -3.50 -17.44
CA ARG A 44 -23.38 -2.37 -18.32
C ARG A 44 -22.89 -1.03 -17.78
N SER A 45 -22.86 -0.82 -16.47
CA SER A 45 -22.36 0.43 -15.87
C SER A 45 -20.84 0.57 -16.10
N LEU A 46 -20.13 -0.55 -16.01
CA LEU A 46 -18.70 -0.63 -16.31
C LEU A 46 -18.42 -0.44 -17.82
N GLU A 47 -19.18 -1.11 -18.69
CA GLU A 47 -19.13 -0.91 -20.15
C GLU A 47 -19.37 0.55 -20.53
N ALA A 48 -20.37 1.20 -19.92
CA ALA A 48 -20.65 2.61 -20.15
C ALA A 48 -19.48 3.52 -19.72
N THR A 49 -18.79 3.17 -18.64
CA THR A 49 -17.61 3.90 -18.18
C THR A 49 -16.45 3.74 -19.16
N MET A 50 -16.20 2.53 -19.68
CA MET A 50 -15.18 2.32 -20.71
C MET A 50 -15.51 3.07 -22.01
N ALA A 51 -16.77 3.06 -22.43
CA ALA A 51 -17.22 3.81 -23.60
C ALA A 51 -17.01 5.34 -23.43
N LEU A 52 -17.14 5.86 -22.20
CA LEU A 52 -16.80 7.25 -21.90
C LEU A 52 -15.30 7.50 -22.01
N LEU A 53 -14.47 6.58 -21.52
CA LEU A 53 -13.01 6.68 -21.65
C LEU A 53 -12.56 6.59 -23.10
N ASP A 54 -13.21 5.79 -23.93
CA ASP A 54 -12.93 5.70 -25.37
C ASP A 54 -13.24 7.02 -26.11
N SER A 55 -14.18 7.83 -25.59
CA SER A 55 -14.48 9.15 -26.14
C SER A 55 -13.40 10.20 -25.85
N TRP A 56 -12.46 9.90 -24.95
CA TRP A 56 -11.38 10.81 -24.60
C TRP A 56 -10.41 10.97 -25.79
N GLN A 57 -10.38 12.18 -26.36
CA GLN A 57 -9.40 12.51 -27.40
C GLN A 57 -8.02 12.72 -26.79
N ALA A 58 -7.06 11.91 -27.22
CA ALA A 58 -5.67 12.09 -26.84
C ALA A 58 -5.17 13.45 -27.37
N PRO A 59 -4.52 14.28 -26.53
CA PRO A 59 -3.90 15.50 -27.00
C PRO A 59 -2.79 15.18 -28.01
N GLU A 60 -2.59 16.06 -29.00
CA GLU A 60 -1.49 15.89 -29.96
C GLU A 60 -0.15 15.84 -29.21
N PRO A 61 0.70 14.84 -29.49
CA PRO A 61 2.01 14.76 -28.86
C PRO A 61 2.82 16.02 -29.19
N THR A 62 3.54 16.54 -28.20
CA THR A 62 4.40 17.72 -28.40
C THR A 62 5.40 17.46 -29.53
N PRO A 63 5.80 18.46 -30.34
CA PRO A 63 6.73 18.26 -31.46
C PRO A 63 8.08 17.59 -31.11
N TRP A 64 8.51 17.67 -29.85
CA TRP A 64 9.74 17.06 -29.34
C TRP A 64 9.51 15.71 -28.64
N PHE A 65 8.28 15.19 -28.59
CA PHE A 65 7.95 13.94 -27.91
C PHE A 65 8.74 12.77 -28.49
N ASP A 66 8.74 12.63 -29.81
CA ASP A 66 9.45 11.55 -30.50
C ASP A 66 10.96 11.63 -30.29
N ALA A 67 11.53 12.83 -30.36
CA ALA A 67 12.96 13.05 -30.12
C ALA A 67 13.35 12.70 -28.68
N ARG A 68 12.53 13.10 -27.69
CA ARG A 68 12.72 12.79 -26.28
C ARG A 68 12.54 11.30 -26.01
N MET A 69 11.55 10.66 -26.63
CA MET A 69 11.30 9.23 -26.51
C MET A 69 12.44 8.43 -27.14
N ALA A 70 12.89 8.78 -28.33
CA ALA A 70 14.03 8.14 -29.00
C ALA A 70 15.32 8.29 -28.18
N ALA A 71 15.55 9.47 -27.58
CA ALA A 71 16.67 9.67 -26.67
C ALA A 71 16.58 8.74 -25.44
N LYS A 72 15.41 8.65 -24.82
CA LYS A 72 15.19 7.74 -23.67
C LYS A 72 15.35 6.27 -24.06
N MET A 73 14.79 5.82 -25.19
CA MET A 73 14.96 4.44 -25.66
C MET A 73 16.43 4.10 -25.90
N ARG A 74 17.21 5.03 -26.45
CA ARG A 74 18.65 4.82 -26.63
C ARG A 74 19.37 4.72 -25.28
N THR A 75 19.07 5.61 -24.33
CA THR A 75 19.62 5.53 -22.97
C THR A 75 19.32 4.20 -22.31
N GLU A 76 18.10 3.67 -22.43
CA GLU A 76 17.74 2.35 -21.86
C GLU A 76 18.38 1.18 -22.62
N ARG A 77 18.59 1.30 -23.95
CA ARG A 77 19.29 0.26 -24.73
C ARG A 77 20.79 0.22 -24.48
N GLU A 78 21.39 1.38 -24.22
CA GLU A 78 22.80 1.53 -23.87
C GLU A 78 23.04 1.35 -22.37
N ALA A 79 21.98 1.35 -21.56
CA ALA A 79 22.08 1.04 -20.14
C ALA A 79 22.63 -0.39 -19.98
N PRO A 80 23.54 -0.60 -19.02
CA PRO A 80 24.09 -1.92 -18.77
C PRO A 80 22.94 -2.89 -18.43
N PRO A 81 23.04 -4.17 -18.86
CA PRO A 81 22.00 -5.14 -18.59
C PRO A 81 21.75 -5.20 -17.08
N ALA A 82 20.46 -5.26 -16.71
CA ALA A 82 20.02 -5.31 -15.32
C ALA A 82 20.88 -6.27 -14.51
N GLY A 83 21.55 -5.73 -13.48
CA GLY A 83 22.43 -6.47 -12.60
C GLY A 83 21.69 -7.60 -11.88
N PHE A 84 22.44 -8.53 -11.28
CA PHE A 84 21.86 -9.68 -10.58
C PHE A 84 20.84 -9.28 -9.51
N VAL A 85 21.11 -8.21 -8.76
CA VAL A 85 20.21 -7.66 -7.71
C VAL A 85 18.91 -7.15 -8.33
N GLU A 86 18.99 -6.38 -9.41
CA GLU A 86 17.82 -5.82 -10.09
C GLU A 86 16.94 -6.94 -10.69
N ARG A 87 17.58 -7.98 -11.25
CA ARG A 87 16.89 -9.18 -11.74
C ARG A 87 16.21 -9.96 -10.62
N MET A 88 16.85 -10.09 -9.45
CA MET A 88 16.24 -10.71 -8.28
C MET A 88 15.06 -9.89 -7.74
N ARG A 89 15.21 -8.55 -7.68
CA ARG A 89 14.14 -7.64 -7.25
C ARG A 89 12.94 -7.68 -8.19
N MET A 90 13.16 -7.66 -9.51
CA MET A 90 12.09 -7.82 -10.50
C MET A 90 11.40 -9.19 -10.37
N ARG A 91 12.16 -10.28 -10.18
CA ARG A 91 11.55 -11.60 -9.96
C ARG A 91 10.75 -11.68 -8.66
N LEU A 92 11.20 -11.02 -7.61
CA LEU A 92 10.50 -11.02 -6.32
C LEU A 92 9.23 -10.15 -6.34
N SER A 93 9.27 -9.01 -7.06
CA SER A 93 8.15 -8.06 -7.14
C SER A 93 7.12 -8.43 -8.20
N LEU A 94 7.53 -8.74 -9.44
CA LEU A 94 6.64 -9.12 -10.53
C LEU A 94 6.28 -10.61 -10.53
N GLY A 95 7.13 -11.47 -9.95
CA GLY A 95 6.89 -12.91 -9.81
C GLY A 95 6.03 -13.30 -8.61
N SER A 96 5.42 -12.33 -7.92
CA SER A 96 4.60 -12.52 -6.71
C SER A 96 3.31 -13.32 -6.91
N LYS A 97 3.04 -13.81 -8.12
CA LYS A 97 2.03 -14.86 -8.38
C LYS A 97 2.55 -16.30 -8.16
N MET A 98 3.86 -16.50 -8.02
CA MET A 98 4.41 -17.77 -7.51
C MET A 98 4.38 -17.70 -5.98
N GLU A 99 3.65 -18.62 -5.35
CA GLU A 99 3.54 -18.69 -3.90
C GLU A 99 4.92 -18.84 -3.24
N LEU A 100 5.55 -17.73 -2.88
CA LEU A 100 6.80 -17.70 -2.11
C LEU A 100 6.59 -18.08 -0.64
N ARG A 101 5.33 -18.28 -0.23
CA ARG A 101 4.90 -18.68 1.12
C ARG A 101 5.62 -19.93 1.64
N PRO A 102 5.68 -21.07 0.93
CA PRO A 102 6.40 -22.26 1.40
C PRO A 102 7.91 -22.05 1.54
N VAL A 103 8.55 -21.29 0.63
CA VAL A 103 9.99 -21.05 0.68
C VAL A 103 10.35 -20.09 1.82
N ALA A 104 9.55 -19.05 2.03
CA ALA A 104 9.71 -18.13 3.16
C ALA A 104 9.52 -18.86 4.50
N ALA A 105 8.51 -19.73 4.61
CA ALA A 105 8.29 -20.56 5.81
C ALA A 105 9.46 -21.52 6.05
N GLY A 106 10.00 -22.16 5.00
CA GLY A 106 11.18 -23.03 5.11
C GLY A 106 12.44 -22.28 5.53
N ALA A 107 12.68 -21.09 5.01
CA ALA A 107 13.81 -20.25 5.39
C ALA A 107 13.70 -19.77 6.85
N LEU A 108 12.50 -19.36 7.30
CA LEU A 108 12.23 -19.01 8.69
C LEU A 108 12.42 -20.20 9.64
N ALA A 109 11.97 -21.39 9.25
CA ALA A 109 12.16 -22.60 10.03
C ALA A 109 13.64 -22.98 10.16
N LEU A 110 14.43 -22.84 9.09
CA LEU A 110 15.88 -23.04 9.13
C LEU A 110 16.58 -21.99 9.99
N LEU A 111 16.20 -20.72 9.89
CA LEU A 111 16.72 -19.65 10.76
C LEU A 111 16.37 -19.87 12.23
N LEU A 112 15.16 -20.35 12.53
CA LEU A 112 14.76 -20.71 13.89
C LEU A 112 15.47 -21.97 14.40
N MET A 113 15.82 -22.92 13.53
CA MET A 113 16.62 -24.09 13.92
C MET A 113 18.06 -23.71 14.23
N ILE A 114 18.68 -22.88 13.38
CA ILE A 114 20.07 -22.44 13.55
C ILE A 114 20.18 -21.42 14.70
N GLY A 115 19.23 -20.49 14.79
CA GLY A 115 19.18 -19.47 15.84
C GLY A 115 18.57 -19.94 17.16
N GLY A 116 17.69 -20.94 17.16
CA GLY A 116 17.08 -21.52 18.35
C GLY A 116 17.92 -22.62 19.00
N GLY A 117 18.78 -23.29 18.24
CA GLY A 117 19.67 -24.34 18.75
C GLY A 117 20.79 -23.82 19.68
N THR A 118 21.15 -22.54 19.59
CA THR A 118 22.16 -21.92 20.47
C THR A 118 21.59 -21.50 21.83
N TYR A 119 20.26 -21.44 21.98
CA TYR A 119 19.60 -21.00 23.22
C TYR A 119 19.40 -22.11 24.26
N MET A 120 19.55 -23.39 23.93
CA MET A 120 19.39 -24.49 24.91
C MET A 120 20.64 -24.76 25.77
N GLY A 121 21.70 -23.94 25.67
CA GLY A 121 22.95 -24.08 26.45
C GLY A 121 23.32 -22.91 27.36
N LEU A 122 22.54 -21.83 27.36
CA LEU A 122 22.79 -20.63 28.16
C LEU A 122 21.52 -20.23 28.91
N GLU A 123 21.09 -21.09 29.82
CA GLU A 123 20.16 -20.72 30.87
C GLU A 123 20.89 -19.82 31.86
N SER A 124 20.89 -18.50 31.62
CA SER A 124 20.93 -17.45 32.65
C SER A 124 21.21 -16.05 32.06
N HIS A 125 20.23 -15.15 32.25
CA HIS A 125 20.37 -13.68 32.27
C HIS A 125 20.64 -12.92 30.95
N HIS A 126 19.58 -12.61 30.19
CA HIS A 126 19.22 -11.20 29.92
C HIS A 126 17.88 -11.10 29.20
N SER A 127 16.94 -10.37 29.80
CA SER A 127 15.77 -9.85 29.10
C SER A 127 16.24 -8.99 27.93
N GLN A 128 16.17 -9.49 26.70
CA GLN A 128 16.38 -8.67 25.52
C GLN A 128 15.07 -7.94 25.21
N VAL A 129 15.03 -6.69 25.64
CA VAL A 129 14.08 -5.68 25.18
C VAL A 129 14.09 -5.70 23.65
N ALA A 130 12.92 -5.98 23.05
CA ALA A 130 12.74 -5.90 21.62
C ALA A 130 13.17 -4.51 21.14
N ALA A 131 14.19 -4.44 20.31
CA ALA A 131 14.57 -3.18 19.67
C ALA A 131 13.34 -2.66 18.90
N PRO A 132 13.00 -1.36 19.02
CA PRO A 132 11.85 -0.81 18.33
C PRO A 132 12.03 -1.02 16.82
N SER A 133 11.03 -1.65 16.19
CA SER A 133 10.93 -1.72 14.73
C SER A 133 11.11 -0.32 14.14
N ALA A 134 11.71 -0.19 12.96
CA ALA A 134 11.88 1.10 12.29
C ALA A 134 10.55 1.88 12.18
N THR A 135 9.42 1.18 12.08
CA THR A 135 8.07 1.76 12.12
C THR A 135 7.67 2.30 13.50
N VAL A 136 8.13 1.70 14.60
CA VAL A 136 7.89 2.20 15.96
C VAL A 136 8.74 3.42 16.24
N GLN A 137 9.98 3.45 15.76
CA GLN A 137 10.84 4.63 15.84
C GLN A 137 10.26 5.81 15.04
N ASP A 138 9.68 5.53 13.87
CA ASP A 138 9.00 6.53 13.03
C ASP A 138 7.76 7.09 13.73
N LEU A 139 6.91 6.22 14.31
CA LEU A 139 5.75 6.64 15.10
C LEU A 139 6.14 7.44 16.35
N GLN A 140 7.22 7.07 17.03
CA GLN A 140 7.76 7.82 18.17
C GLN A 140 8.23 9.21 17.74
N SER A 141 8.88 9.33 16.58
CA SER A 141 9.32 10.63 16.06
C SER A 141 8.15 11.56 15.71
N LEU A 142 7.03 11.01 15.22
CA LEU A 142 5.82 11.78 14.94
C LEU A 142 5.13 12.25 16.23
N ASP A 143 5.11 11.42 17.27
CA ASP A 143 4.54 11.76 18.58
C ASP A 143 5.32 12.88 19.29
N GLU A 144 6.66 12.82 19.24
CA GLU A 144 7.52 13.88 19.80
C GLU A 144 7.28 15.23 19.11
N ASN A 145 7.12 15.25 17.78
CA ASN A 145 6.81 16.47 17.04
C ASN A 145 5.43 17.03 17.38
N ALA A 146 4.42 16.17 17.57
CA ALA A 146 3.08 16.60 17.98
C ALA A 146 3.10 17.30 19.35
N GLN A 147 3.92 16.80 20.30
CA GLN A 147 4.11 17.43 21.60
C GLN A 147 4.74 18.83 21.50
N VAL A 148 5.69 19.05 20.59
CA VAL A 148 6.29 20.37 20.37
C VAL A 148 5.26 21.39 19.88
N PHE A 149 4.36 20.98 18.98
CA PHE A 149 3.26 21.84 18.53
C PHE A 149 2.30 22.22 19.67
N GLN A 150 2.06 21.28 20.59
CA GLN A 150 1.22 21.52 21.76
C GLN A 150 1.87 22.50 22.75
N GLN A 151 3.18 22.37 22.98
CA GLN A 151 3.92 23.33 23.80
C GLN A 151 3.94 24.73 23.18
N LEU A 152 4.07 24.83 21.85
CA LEU A 152 3.99 26.10 21.14
C LEU A 152 2.61 26.75 21.27
N SER A 153 1.51 25.98 21.19
CA SER A 153 0.16 26.53 21.41
C SER A 153 -0.08 26.98 22.85
N ASP A 154 0.51 26.29 23.82
CA ASP A 154 0.41 26.67 25.23
C ASP A 154 1.23 27.95 25.54
N VAL A 155 2.39 28.13 24.90
CA VAL A 155 3.20 29.36 24.99
C VAL A 155 2.50 30.55 24.34
N ASP A 156 1.88 30.36 23.17
CA ASP A 156 1.09 31.40 22.49
C ASP A 156 -0.13 31.85 23.33
N SER A 157 -0.78 30.89 24.00
CA SER A 157 -1.91 31.14 24.90
C SER A 157 -1.49 31.82 26.22
N SER A 158 -0.25 31.61 26.67
CA SER A 158 0.25 32.23 27.91
C SER A 158 0.80 33.64 27.69
N ASP A 159 1.24 33.99 26.48
CA ASP A 159 1.64 35.37 26.14
C ASP A 159 0.43 36.31 25.94
N THR A 160 -0.75 35.76 25.67
CA THR A 160 -2.03 36.52 25.65
C THR A 160 -2.69 36.66 27.03
N GLY A 161 -2.16 36.01 28.08
CA GLY A 161 -2.68 36.04 29.45
C GLY A 161 -1.90 36.86 30.48
N GLY A 162 -0.79 37.48 30.08
CA GLY A 162 0.17 38.16 30.97
C GLY A 162 -0.05 39.67 31.19
N GLY A 163 -1.30 40.14 31.29
CA GLY A 163 -1.63 41.54 31.58
C GLY A 163 -1.73 41.85 33.08
N SER A 164 -0.62 42.27 33.67
CA SER A 164 -0.47 43.05 34.92
C SER A 164 -1.68 43.19 35.90
N THR A 165 -1.59 42.56 37.08
CA THR A 165 -2.07 43.19 38.33
C THR A 165 -1.17 42.80 39.50
N GLY A 166 -0.12 43.60 39.71
CA GLY A 166 0.63 43.64 40.96
C GLY A 166 0.16 44.81 41.82
N SER A 167 -0.22 44.51 43.07
CA SER A 167 -0.08 45.31 44.30
C SER A 167 -1.35 45.34 45.15
N SER A 168 -1.33 44.52 46.20
CA SER A 168 -2.15 44.66 47.40
C SER A 168 -1.19 44.93 48.56
N THR A 169 -1.28 46.11 49.17
CA THR A 169 -0.73 46.40 50.50
C THR A 169 -1.67 47.30 51.27
N GLY A 170 -2.03 46.85 52.48
CA GLY A 170 -2.26 47.73 53.63
C GLY A 170 -3.72 47.93 54.03
N ASN A 171 -4.22 47.03 54.87
CA ASN A 171 -5.47 47.19 55.61
C ASN A 171 -5.25 48.16 56.80
N THR A 172 -6.29 48.94 57.10
CA THR A 172 -6.45 49.88 58.22
C THR A 172 -6.28 49.23 59.60
N PHE A 173 -5.35 49.74 60.43
CA PHE A 173 -5.53 50.48 61.70
C PHE A 173 -4.21 50.50 62.50
#